data_AF-A0A2V9ATX4-F1
#
_entry.id   AF-A0A2V9ATX4-F1
#
_cell.length_a   1.000
_cell.length_b   1.000
_cell.length_c   1.000
_cell.angle_alpha   90.00
_cell.angle_beta   90.00
_cell.angle_gamma   90.00
#
_symmetry.space_group_name_H-M   'P 1'
#
loop_
_entity.id
_entity.type
_entity.pdbx_description
1 polymer ?
#
loop_
_entity_poly.entity_id
_entity_poly.type
_entity_poly.pdbx_seq_one_letter_code
_entity_poly.pdbx_strand_id
1 'polypeptide(L)'
;MTVCSWMGSVRSWKGKLEAKEKVMNQDKAPHHMIFGALILFVLFAGLTLYAVSLVEAGPAPDNAVSSATFRTKCAVCHGQDGGGSEVGKSMNVPDLRSPVVQKLSDAQLAQIISNGKGGMPAFKASLSEDQIHALVTHIRSMRSKK
;
A
#
# COMPACT_ATOMS: atom_id res chain seq x y z
N MET A 1 4.22 54.88 75.95
CA MET A 1 3.58 53.80 75.15
C MET A 1 3.71 54.17 73.67
N THR A 2 4.85 53.91 73.02
CA THR A 2 5.03 54.37 71.62
C THR A 2 6.09 53.59 70.82
N VAL A 3 6.21 52.27 71.05
CA VAL A 3 7.19 51.42 70.31
C VAL A 3 6.53 50.39 69.38
N CYS A 4 5.20 50.23 69.37
CA CYS A 4 4.54 49.16 68.61
C CYS A 4 4.16 49.49 67.15
N SER A 5 4.45 50.68 66.61
CA SER A 5 3.96 51.07 65.28
C SER A 5 4.89 50.66 64.11
N TRP A 6 6.15 50.32 64.36
CA TRP A 6 7.14 50.17 63.27
C TRP A 6 7.24 48.76 62.65
N MET A 7 6.75 47.71 63.33
CA MET A 7 6.89 46.32 62.87
C MET A 7 5.90 45.90 61.76
N GLY A 8 4.86 46.68 61.48
CA GLY A 8 3.87 46.35 60.44
C GLY A 8 4.36 46.55 59.00
N SER A 9 5.26 47.52 58.78
CA SER A 9 5.72 47.90 57.44
C SER A 9 6.63 46.84 56.80
N VAL A 10 7.54 46.26 57.58
CA VAL A 10 8.51 45.26 57.10
C VAL A 10 7.83 43.94 56.68
N ARG A 11 6.73 43.57 57.35
CA ARG A 11 5.98 42.34 57.04
C ARG A 11 5.15 42.47 55.76
N SER A 12 4.69 43.68 55.42
CA SER A 12 4.01 43.98 54.15
C SER A 12 4.95 43.88 52.94
N TRP A 13 6.21 44.29 53.10
CA TRP A 13 7.22 44.23 52.04
C TRP A 13 7.65 42.80 51.71
N LYS A 14 7.81 41.95 52.74
CA LYS A 14 8.19 40.55 52.54
C LYS A 14 7.12 39.75 51.76
N GLY A 15 5.84 39.96 52.06
CA GLY A 15 4.75 39.29 51.33
C GLY A 15 4.62 39.71 49.86
N LYS A 16 4.95 40.98 49.54
CA LYS A 16 4.87 41.49 48.16
C LYS A 16 6.01 41.00 47.27
N LEU A 17 7.17 40.66 47.84
CA LEU A 17 8.30 40.07 47.11
C LEU A 17 8.06 38.58 46.81
N GLU A 18 7.56 37.80 47.77
CA GLU A 18 7.28 36.37 47.53
C GLU A 18 6.12 36.14 46.54
N ALA A 19 5.15 37.06 46.48
CA ALA A 19 4.10 37.04 45.47
C ALA A 19 4.64 37.35 44.05
N LYS A 20 5.59 38.28 43.91
CA LYS A 20 6.22 38.60 42.62
C LYS A 20 7.11 37.47 42.10
N GLU A 21 7.83 36.77 42.98
CA GLU A 21 8.69 35.64 42.62
C GLU A 21 7.88 34.44 42.09
N LYS A 22 6.73 34.15 42.71
CA LYS A 22 5.83 33.09 42.24
C LYS A 22 5.27 33.34 40.85
N VAL A 23 4.88 34.59 40.54
CA VAL A 23 4.35 34.94 39.20
C VAL A 23 5.44 34.80 38.13
N MET A 24 6.66 35.28 38.39
CA MET A 24 7.80 35.20 37.44
C MET A 24 8.31 33.77 37.18
N ASN A 25 7.95 32.80 38.03
CA ASN A 25 8.33 31.39 37.87
C ASN A 25 7.20 30.52 37.28
N GLN A 26 5.98 31.05 37.17
CA GLN A 26 4.83 30.35 36.58
C GLN A 26 4.77 30.48 35.04
N ASP A 27 5.44 31.48 34.46
CA ASP A 27 5.52 31.69 33.01
C ASP A 27 6.58 30.81 32.31
N LYS A 28 7.35 30.03 33.06
CA LYS A 28 8.27 29.01 32.52
C LYS A 28 7.53 27.70 32.23
N ALA A 29 6.32 27.79 31.69
CA ALA A 29 5.76 26.65 30.98
C ALA A 29 6.66 26.39 29.76
N PRO A 30 7.12 25.15 29.56
CA PRO A 30 8.19 24.85 28.63
C PRO A 30 7.70 24.99 27.19
N HIS A 31 7.82 26.18 26.59
CA HIS A 31 7.55 26.40 25.17
C HIS A 31 8.28 25.39 24.27
N HIS A 32 9.43 24.85 24.72
CA HIS A 32 10.16 23.77 24.06
C HIS A 32 9.39 22.45 23.92
N MET A 33 8.44 22.16 24.81
CA MET A 33 7.63 20.93 24.74
C MET A 33 6.54 21.03 23.67
N ILE A 34 6.02 22.23 23.40
CA ILE A 34 4.99 22.47 22.36
C ILE A 34 5.64 22.49 20.98
N PHE A 35 6.77 23.18 20.83
CA PHE A 35 7.52 23.20 19.56
C PHE A 35 8.11 21.82 19.23
N GLY A 36 8.60 21.07 20.23
CA GLY A 36 9.09 19.70 20.04
C GLY A 36 8.00 18.71 19.63
N ALA A 37 6.79 18.81 20.21
CA ALA A 37 5.66 17.97 19.85
C ALA A 37 5.17 18.23 18.41
N LEU A 38 5.17 19.49 17.96
CA LEU A 38 4.80 19.84 16.58
C LEU A 38 5.82 19.34 15.55
N ILE A 39 7.12 19.44 15.84
CA ILE A 39 8.17 18.92 14.94
C ILE A 39 8.07 17.39 14.86
N LEU A 40 7.87 16.71 15.98
CA LEU A 40 7.72 15.26 15.99
C LEU A 40 6.45 14.82 15.23
N PHE A 41 5.34 15.56 15.38
CA PHE A 41 4.10 15.29 14.66
C PHE A 41 4.25 15.49 13.15
N VAL A 42 4.95 16.54 12.71
CA VAL A 42 5.23 16.78 11.28
C VAL A 42 6.18 15.72 10.71
N LEU A 43 7.18 15.29 11.48
CA LEU A 43 8.08 14.21 11.06
C LEU A 43 7.34 12.86 10.98
N PHE A 44 6.47 12.57 11.94
CA PHE A 44 5.68 11.34 11.94
C PHE A 44 4.64 11.34 10.81
N ALA A 45 3.93 12.46 10.60
CA ALA A 45 3.02 12.64 9.47
C ALA A 45 3.76 12.54 8.13
N GLY A 46 4.94 13.17 8.01
CA GLY A 46 5.80 13.08 6.83
C GLY A 46 6.29 11.67 6.56
N LEU A 47 6.68 10.92 7.60
CA LEU A 47 7.09 9.52 7.48
C LEU A 47 5.92 8.62 7.04
N THR A 48 4.71 8.85 7.56
CA THR A 48 3.52 8.12 7.14
C THR A 48 3.11 8.43 5.69
N LEU A 49 3.22 9.70 5.27
CA LEU A 49 2.96 10.11 3.87
C LEU A 49 4.02 9.53 2.91
N TYR A 50 5.28 9.45 3.34
CA TYR A 50 6.34 8.80 2.57
C TYR A 50 6.09 7.30 2.41
N ALA A 51 5.63 6.62 3.46
CA ALA A 51 5.28 5.19 3.39
C ALA A 51 4.11 4.90 2.42
N VAL A 52 3.10 5.79 2.36
CA VAL A 52 2.02 5.67 1.37
C VAL A 52 2.54 5.77 -0.07
N SER A 53 3.54 6.61 -0.32
CA SER A 53 4.15 6.73 -1.66
C SER A 53 4.89 5.46 -2.11
N LEU A 54 5.35 4.62 -1.17
CA LEU A 54 5.97 3.34 -1.47
C LEU A 54 4.96 2.23 -1.78
N VAL A 55 3.71 2.37 -1.32
CA VAL A 55 2.67 1.36 -1.52
C VAL A 55 2.00 1.46 -2.89
N GLU A 56 2.00 2.65 -3.51
CA GLU A 56 1.44 2.87 -4.85
C GLU A 56 2.31 2.24 -5.96
N ALA A 57 3.58 1.97 -5.67
CA ALA A 57 4.46 1.15 -6.49
C ALA A 57 4.30 -0.32 -6.10
N GLY A 58 3.11 -0.88 -6.32
CA GLY A 58 2.93 -2.33 -6.32
C GLY A 58 4.00 -2.97 -7.23
N PRO A 59 4.56 -4.14 -6.87
CA PRO A 59 5.57 -4.79 -7.69
C PRO A 59 5.05 -4.92 -9.12
N ALA A 60 5.78 -4.34 -10.07
CA ALA A 60 5.46 -4.47 -11.49
C ALA A 60 5.25 -5.96 -11.80
N PRO A 61 4.26 -6.31 -12.65
CA PRO A 61 3.94 -7.70 -12.96
C PRO A 61 5.20 -8.39 -13.44
N ASP A 62 5.76 -9.24 -12.60
CA ASP A 62 6.99 -9.92 -12.89
C ASP A 62 6.67 -11.08 -13.84
N ASN A 63 7.18 -10.94 -15.06
CA ASN A 63 6.99 -11.93 -16.13
C ASN A 63 7.44 -13.33 -15.69
N ALA A 64 8.37 -13.42 -14.73
CA ALA A 64 8.83 -14.68 -14.15
C ALA A 64 7.73 -15.39 -13.33
N VAL A 65 7.07 -14.72 -12.38
CA VAL A 65 6.01 -15.36 -11.56
C VAL A 65 4.75 -15.62 -12.36
N SER A 66 4.38 -14.73 -13.29
CA SER A 66 3.28 -15.02 -14.22
C SER A 66 3.56 -16.22 -15.12
N SER A 67 4.80 -16.37 -15.62
CA SER A 67 5.19 -17.56 -16.40
C SER A 67 5.16 -18.85 -15.55
N ALA A 68 5.58 -18.78 -14.28
CA ALA A 68 5.54 -19.92 -13.37
C ALA A 68 4.10 -20.31 -13.02
N THR A 69 3.25 -19.32 -12.77
CA THR A 69 1.81 -19.52 -12.56
C THR A 69 1.15 -20.12 -13.79
N PHE A 70 1.48 -19.64 -14.99
CA PHE A 70 0.99 -20.22 -16.24
C PHE A 70 1.41 -21.69 -16.38
N ARG A 71 2.69 -22.00 -16.15
CA ARG A 71 3.21 -23.38 -16.23
C ARG A 71 2.57 -24.34 -15.24
N THR A 72 2.21 -23.86 -14.04
CA THR A 72 1.66 -24.72 -12.98
C THR A 72 0.14 -24.86 -13.05
N LYS A 73 -0.59 -23.84 -13.51
CA LYS A 73 -2.06 -23.81 -13.49
C LYS A 73 -2.69 -23.90 -14.88
N CYS A 74 -2.10 -23.25 -15.88
CA CYS A 74 -2.71 -23.07 -17.19
C CYS A 74 -2.19 -24.08 -18.23
N ALA A 75 -0.90 -24.41 -18.17
CA ALA A 75 -0.23 -25.27 -19.15
C ALA A 75 -0.75 -26.72 -19.15
N VAL A 76 -1.42 -27.15 -18.08
CA VAL A 76 -2.09 -28.47 -18.00
C VAL A 76 -3.08 -28.65 -19.15
N CYS A 77 -3.81 -27.59 -19.52
CA CYS A 77 -4.76 -27.61 -20.65
C CYS A 77 -4.25 -26.80 -21.84
N HIS A 78 -3.60 -25.66 -21.61
CA HIS A 78 -3.17 -24.76 -22.69
C HIS A 78 -1.80 -25.11 -23.29
N GLY A 79 -1.07 -26.09 -22.73
CA GLY A 79 0.31 -26.38 -23.14
C GLY A 79 1.29 -25.32 -22.66
N GLN A 80 2.58 -25.66 -22.59
CA GLN A 80 3.63 -24.71 -22.18
C GLN A 80 3.85 -23.60 -23.23
N ASP A 81 3.51 -23.87 -24.49
CA ASP A 81 3.63 -22.96 -25.62
C ASP A 81 2.30 -22.26 -25.97
N GLY A 82 1.22 -22.53 -25.23
CA GLY A 82 -0.12 -22.00 -25.52
C GLY A 82 -0.85 -22.70 -26.67
N GLY A 83 -0.26 -23.73 -27.28
CA GLY A 83 -0.82 -24.47 -28.42
C GLY A 83 -1.91 -25.50 -28.07
N GLY A 84 -2.20 -25.69 -26.79
CA GLY A 84 -3.08 -26.74 -26.28
C GLY A 84 -2.32 -28.03 -25.98
N SER A 85 -2.43 -28.54 -24.75
CA SER A 85 -1.92 -29.86 -24.37
C SER A 85 -2.80 -30.98 -24.93
N GLU A 86 -2.38 -32.24 -24.83
CA GLU A 86 -3.24 -33.41 -25.12
C GLU A 86 -4.60 -33.34 -24.40
N VAL A 87 -4.60 -32.85 -23.15
CA VAL A 87 -5.82 -32.65 -22.35
C VAL A 87 -6.63 -31.46 -22.87
N GLY A 88 -5.98 -30.37 -23.26
CA GLY A 88 -6.67 -29.23 -23.86
C GLY A 88 -7.34 -29.58 -25.19
N LYS A 89 -6.69 -30.41 -26.00
CA LYS A 89 -7.23 -30.87 -27.29
C LYS A 89 -8.49 -31.71 -27.11
N SER A 90 -8.53 -32.60 -26.11
CA SER A 90 -9.73 -33.40 -25.82
C SER A 90 -10.89 -32.54 -25.30
N MET A 91 -10.60 -31.41 -24.65
CA MET A 91 -11.59 -30.41 -24.21
C MET A 91 -11.85 -29.30 -25.24
N ASN A 92 -11.31 -29.42 -26.45
CA ASN A 92 -11.46 -28.45 -27.54
C ASN A 92 -11.06 -27.01 -27.13
N VAL A 93 -9.99 -26.89 -26.34
CA VAL A 93 -9.43 -25.62 -25.87
C VAL A 93 -8.83 -24.86 -27.07
N PRO A 94 -9.12 -23.56 -27.23
CA PRO A 94 -8.57 -22.76 -28.33
C PRO A 94 -7.06 -22.54 -28.16
N ASP A 95 -6.33 -22.57 -29.28
CA ASP A 95 -4.90 -22.19 -29.32
C ASP A 95 -4.76 -20.71 -28.93
N LEU A 96 -4.02 -20.43 -27.87
CA LEU A 96 -3.80 -19.08 -27.35
C LEU A 96 -2.99 -18.21 -28.30
N ARG A 97 -2.24 -18.83 -29.22
CA ARG A 97 -1.47 -18.16 -30.27
C ARG A 97 -2.33 -17.81 -31.48
N SER A 98 -3.54 -18.37 -31.57
CA SER A 98 -4.43 -18.13 -32.70
C SER A 98 -4.83 -16.65 -32.79
N PRO A 99 -5.02 -16.11 -34.00
CA PRO A 99 -5.45 -14.73 -34.17
C PRO A 99 -6.84 -14.47 -33.57
N VAL A 100 -7.66 -15.51 -33.37
CA VAL A 100 -8.97 -15.36 -32.74
C VAL A 100 -8.82 -14.98 -31.27
N VAL A 101 -7.95 -15.68 -30.52
CA VAL A 101 -7.67 -15.36 -29.11
C VAL A 101 -6.88 -14.06 -29.00
N GLN A 102 -5.90 -13.85 -29.87
CA GLN A 102 -5.06 -12.65 -29.87
C GLN A 102 -5.78 -11.38 -30.33
N LYS A 103 -6.98 -11.48 -30.91
CA LYS A 103 -7.83 -10.31 -31.23
C LYS A 103 -8.73 -9.88 -30.07
N LEU A 104 -8.92 -10.72 -29.05
CA LEU A 104 -9.65 -10.31 -27.85
C LEU A 104 -8.93 -9.15 -27.18
N SER A 105 -9.64 -8.32 -26.43
CA SER A 105 -9.03 -7.28 -25.59
C SER A 105 -8.42 -7.89 -24.32
N ASP A 106 -7.48 -7.17 -23.71
CA ASP A 106 -6.86 -7.61 -22.46
C ASP A 106 -7.89 -7.76 -21.33
N ALA A 107 -8.88 -6.85 -21.29
CA ALA A 107 -10.00 -6.93 -20.36
C ALA A 107 -10.86 -8.20 -20.57
N GLN A 108 -11.11 -8.58 -21.82
CA GLN A 108 -11.83 -9.82 -22.13
C GLN A 108 -11.03 -11.06 -21.72
N LEU A 109 -9.72 -11.06 -21.95
CA LEU A 109 -8.85 -12.16 -21.51
C LEU A 109 -8.81 -12.25 -19.99
N ALA A 110 -8.65 -11.13 -19.28
CA ALA A 110 -8.69 -11.08 -17.83
C ALA A 110 -10.03 -11.62 -17.31
N GLN A 111 -11.16 -11.17 -17.88
CA GLN A 111 -12.49 -11.63 -17.47
C GLN A 111 -12.70 -13.14 -17.69
N ILE A 112 -12.15 -13.71 -18.76
CA ILE A 112 -12.18 -15.16 -19.02
C ILE A 112 -11.33 -15.91 -17.98
N ILE A 113 -10.17 -15.39 -17.60
CA ILE A 113 -9.33 -15.99 -16.55
C ILE A 113 -10.02 -15.91 -15.19
N SER A 114 -10.60 -14.74 -14.85
CA SER A 114 -11.28 -14.52 -13.58
C SER A 114 -12.50 -15.42 -13.42
N ASN A 115 -13.37 -15.47 -14.43
CA ASN A 115 -14.67 -16.16 -14.34
C ASN A 115 -14.66 -17.59 -14.91
N GLY A 116 -13.61 -17.97 -15.64
CA GLY A 116 -13.62 -19.19 -16.44
C GLY A 116 -14.52 -19.08 -17.68
N LYS A 117 -14.39 -20.05 -18.58
CA LYS A 117 -15.23 -20.16 -19.79
C LYS A 117 -15.33 -21.61 -20.25
N GLY A 118 -16.56 -22.10 -20.41
CA GLY A 118 -16.81 -23.49 -20.81
C GLY A 118 -16.25 -24.46 -19.78
N GLY A 119 -15.23 -25.23 -20.16
CA GLY A 119 -14.53 -26.17 -19.27
C GLY A 119 -13.37 -25.57 -18.45
N MET A 120 -13.04 -24.29 -18.64
CA MET A 120 -11.99 -23.61 -17.87
C MET A 120 -12.53 -23.13 -16.51
N PRO A 121 -11.89 -23.49 -15.38
CA PRO A 121 -12.32 -23.05 -14.05
C PRO A 121 -12.07 -21.56 -13.83
N ALA A 122 -12.80 -20.97 -12.88
CA ALA A 122 -12.64 -19.59 -12.46
C ALA A 122 -11.41 -19.43 -11.55
N PHE A 123 -10.54 -18.47 -11.85
CA PHE A 123 -9.33 -18.21 -11.04
C PHE A 123 -9.43 -16.97 -10.14
N LYS A 124 -10.54 -16.23 -10.16
CA LYS A 124 -10.75 -15.04 -9.32
C LYS A 124 -10.58 -15.30 -7.81
N ALA A 125 -10.88 -16.51 -7.35
CA ALA A 125 -10.71 -16.89 -5.93
C ALA A 125 -9.26 -17.28 -5.57
N SER A 126 -8.41 -17.52 -6.56
CA SER A 126 -7.04 -18.04 -6.37
C SER A 126 -5.94 -17.07 -6.79
N LEU A 127 -6.26 -16.07 -7.62
CA LEU A 127 -5.31 -15.09 -8.16
C LEU A 127 -5.81 -13.68 -7.90
N SER A 128 -4.89 -12.75 -7.60
CA SER A 128 -5.21 -11.33 -7.55
C SER A 128 -5.38 -10.73 -8.95
N GLU A 129 -6.06 -9.58 -9.06
CA GLU A 129 -6.25 -8.89 -10.34
C GLU A 129 -4.90 -8.56 -11.02
N ASP A 130 -3.88 -8.16 -10.25
CA ASP A 130 -2.53 -7.91 -10.77
C ASP A 130 -1.88 -9.16 -11.37
N GLN A 131 -2.06 -10.32 -10.73
CA GLN A 131 -1.57 -11.60 -11.25
C GLN A 131 -2.31 -12.00 -12.53
N ILE A 132 -3.61 -11.73 -12.61
CA ILE A 132 -4.41 -11.98 -13.81
C ILE A 132 -3.93 -11.10 -14.96
N HIS A 133 -3.69 -9.81 -14.71
CA HIS A 133 -3.13 -8.89 -15.71
C HIS A 133 -1.72 -9.31 -16.16
N ALA A 134 -0.88 -9.79 -15.23
CA ALA A 134 0.43 -10.34 -15.55
C ALA A 134 0.32 -11.58 -16.45
N LEU A 135 -0.64 -12.49 -16.18
CA LEU A 135 -0.92 -13.65 -17.01
C LEU A 135 -1.42 -13.27 -18.41
N VAL A 136 -2.29 -12.26 -18.52
CA VAL A 136 -2.72 -11.73 -19.82
C VAL A 136 -1.52 -11.24 -20.62
N THR A 137 -0.62 -10.47 -19.98
CA THR A 137 0.63 -10.01 -20.59
C THR A 137 1.50 -11.18 -21.07
N HIS A 138 1.60 -12.24 -20.27
CA HIS A 138 2.30 -13.46 -20.66
C HIS A 138 1.66 -14.13 -21.89
N ILE A 139 0.33 -14.23 -21.96
CA ILE A 139 -0.40 -14.78 -23.11
C ILE A 139 -0.18 -13.93 -24.38
N ARG A 140 -0.06 -12.61 -24.25
CA ARG A 140 0.29 -11.73 -25.38
C ARG A 140 1.70 -11.99 -25.91
N SER A 141 2.63 -12.30 -25.02
CA SER A 141 4.02 -12.60 -25.43
C SER A 141 4.11 -13.89 -26.27
N MET A 142 3.15 -14.81 -26.10
CA MET A 142 3.09 -16.08 -26.83
C MET A 142 2.47 -15.99 -28.23
N ARG A 143 2.08 -14.80 -28.70
CA ARG A 143 1.56 -14.62 -30.07
C ARG A 143 2.58 -15.15 -31.08
N SER A 144 2.21 -16.19 -31.84
CA SER A 144 3.01 -16.69 -32.96
C SER A 144 3.35 -15.52 -33.89
N LYS A 145 4.64 -15.20 -33.98
CA LYS A 145 5.15 -14.26 -34.97
C LYS A 145 5.12 -15.02 -36.30
N LYS A 146 4.21 -14.58 -37.18
CA LYS A 146 4.09 -15.09 -38.55
C LYS A 146 5.43 -15.09 -39.27
#